data_AF-A0A1A0K3C7-F1
#
_entry.id   AF-A0A1A0K3C7-F1
#
_cell.length_a   1.000
_cell.length_b   1.000
_cell.length_c   1.000
_cell.angle_alpha   90.00
_cell.angle_beta   90.00
_cell.angle_gamma   90.00
#
_symmetry.space_group_name_H-M   'P 1'
#
loop_
_entity.id
_entity.type
_entity.pdbx_description
1 polymer ?
#
loop_
_entity_poly.entity_id
_entity_poly.type
_entity_poly.pdbx_seq_one_letter_code
_entity_poly.pdbx_strand_id
1 'polypeptide(L)'
;MFSASLAQASTNVTTVAQAAAEEGLDAGNPLINIAVFAGFIIVTMAIVTRAGKTTSEASDFYTGGGQFSGRQNGLAISGDYLSAASFLGIVGAIALYGYDGFLYSIGFFVAWLFALLLVAEPMRNVGRFTMADVLSFRLRQKPVRLAAAIATVFVSLFYLVAQMAGAGSLVSVLLGLDQKVW
;
A
#
# COMPACT_ATOMS: atom_id res chain seq x y z
N MET A 1 -5.55 -32.68 -4.63
CA MET A 1 -6.19 -31.35 -4.77
C MET A 1 -5.17 -30.22 -4.87
N PHE A 2 -4.16 -30.12 -4.00
CA PHE A 2 -3.16 -29.04 -4.05
C PHE A 2 -2.34 -28.99 -5.36
N SER A 3 -1.94 -30.14 -5.90
CA SER A 3 -1.16 -30.23 -7.15
C SER A 3 -1.95 -29.82 -8.41
N ALA A 4 -3.26 -30.02 -8.42
CA ALA A 4 -4.12 -29.62 -9.53
C ALA A 4 -4.36 -28.10 -9.53
N SER A 5 -4.50 -27.50 -8.35
CA SER A 5 -4.60 -26.05 -8.18
C SER A 5 -3.31 -25.32 -8.60
N LEU A 6 -2.14 -25.90 -8.27
CA LEU A 6 -0.84 -25.37 -8.71
C LEU A 6 -0.66 -25.45 -10.23
N ALA A 7 -1.05 -26.55 -10.87
CA ALA A 7 -0.99 -26.70 -12.33
C ALA A 7 -1.94 -25.75 -13.07
N GLN A 8 -3.12 -25.50 -12.50
CA GLN A 8 -4.07 -24.54 -13.05
C GLN A 8 -3.58 -23.10 -12.90
N ALA A 9 -2.99 -22.76 -11.74
CA ALA A 9 -2.34 -21.47 -11.52
C ALA A 9 -1.19 -21.22 -12.50
N SER A 10 -0.33 -22.22 -12.73
CA SER A 10 0.77 -22.07 -13.70
C SER A 10 0.26 -21.87 -15.13
N THR A 11 -0.83 -22.55 -15.50
CA THR A 11 -1.44 -22.41 -16.84
C THR A 11 -2.03 -21.02 -17.01
N ASN A 12 -2.74 -20.50 -16.00
CA ASN A 12 -3.32 -19.15 -16.05
C ASN A 12 -2.24 -18.06 -16.13
N VAL A 13 -1.12 -18.23 -15.41
CA VAL A 13 0.02 -17.29 -15.50
C VAL A 13 0.58 -17.24 -16.92
N THR A 14 0.74 -18.39 -17.59
CA THR A 14 1.24 -18.43 -18.98
C THR A 14 0.26 -17.80 -19.96
N THR A 15 -1.04 -18.10 -19.83
CA THR A 15 -2.07 -17.53 -20.71
C THR A 15 -2.18 -16.01 -20.56
N VAL A 16 -2.16 -15.50 -19.32
CA VAL A 16 -2.23 -14.05 -19.06
C VAL A 16 -0.97 -13.34 -19.58
N ALA A 17 0.20 -13.96 -19.42
CA ALA A 17 1.45 -13.41 -19.97
C ALA A 17 1.45 -13.36 -21.50
N GLN A 18 0.88 -14.37 -22.16
CA GLN A 18 0.75 -14.40 -23.63
C GLN A 18 -0.26 -13.36 -24.13
N ALA A 19 -1.43 -13.25 -23.49
CA ALA A 19 -2.43 -12.24 -23.83
C ALA A 19 -1.89 -10.81 -23.67
N ALA A 20 -1.15 -10.54 -22.60
CA ALA A 20 -0.52 -9.23 -22.37
C ALA A 20 0.62 -8.92 -23.36
N ALA A 21 1.24 -9.94 -23.97
CA ALA A 21 2.26 -9.75 -25.00
C ALA A 21 1.65 -9.51 -26.39
N GLU A 22 0.45 -10.03 -26.66
CA GLU A 22 -0.29 -9.84 -27.91
C GLU A 22 -1.02 -8.48 -27.96
N GLU A 23 -1.59 -8.05 -26.83
CA GLU A 23 -2.04 -6.67 -26.65
C GLU A 23 -0.83 -5.76 -26.44
N GLY A 24 -0.20 -5.32 -27.53
CA GLY A 24 0.78 -4.23 -27.46
C GLY A 24 0.16 -3.05 -26.71
N LEU A 25 0.62 -2.80 -25.48
CA LEU A 25 0.15 -1.71 -24.63
C LEU A 25 0.51 -0.40 -25.32
N ASP A 26 -0.43 0.19 -26.06
CA ASP A 26 -0.31 1.57 -26.55
C ASP A 26 -0.47 2.50 -25.35
N ALA A 27 0.61 2.66 -24.61
CA ALA A 27 0.69 3.46 -23.38
C ALA A 27 0.49 4.97 -23.64
N GLY A 28 0.18 5.37 -24.88
CA GLY A 28 0.06 6.77 -25.29
C GLY A 28 1.42 7.46 -25.42
N ASN A 29 1.41 8.79 -25.52
CA ASN A 29 2.64 9.55 -25.73
C ASN A 29 3.51 9.56 -24.44
N PRO A 30 4.72 8.96 -24.45
CA PRO A 30 5.57 8.88 -23.26
C PRO A 30 5.92 10.24 -22.66
N LEU A 31 6.03 11.29 -23.48
CA LEU A 31 6.32 12.65 -23.00
C LEU A 31 5.17 13.20 -22.16
N ILE A 32 3.92 12.92 -22.55
CA ILE A 32 2.74 13.34 -21.78
C ILE A 32 2.69 12.57 -20.45
N ASN A 33 2.96 11.26 -20.49
CA ASN A 33 2.99 10.42 -19.28
C ASN A 33 4.05 10.91 -18.28
N ILE A 34 5.27 11.21 -18.76
CA ILE A 34 6.35 11.77 -17.95
C ILE A 34 5.93 13.13 -17.37
N ALA A 35 5.34 14.01 -18.19
CA ALA A 35 4.94 15.33 -17.73
C ALA A 35 3.87 15.27 -16.63
N VAL A 36 2.86 14.42 -16.80
CA VAL A 36 1.81 14.20 -15.79
C VAL A 36 2.40 13.59 -14.52
N PHE A 37 3.25 12.57 -14.64
CA PHE A 37 3.90 11.91 -13.51
C PHE A 37 4.81 12.86 -12.72
N ALA A 38 5.67 13.61 -13.41
CA ALA A 38 6.54 14.61 -12.81
C ALA A 38 5.73 15.74 -12.16
N GLY A 39 4.66 16.22 -12.82
CA GLY A 39 3.74 17.20 -12.27
C GLY A 39 3.11 16.72 -10.96
N PHE A 40 2.64 15.47 -10.92
CA PHE A 40 2.08 14.88 -9.71
C PHE A 40 3.10 14.80 -8.57
N ILE A 41 4.34 14.38 -8.84
CA ILE A 41 5.43 14.35 -7.84
C ILE A 41 5.71 15.76 -7.31
N ILE A 42 5.82 16.75 -8.18
CA ILE A 42 6.12 18.13 -7.77
C ILE A 42 5.01 18.69 -6.88
N VAL A 43 3.74 18.50 -7.27
CA VAL A 43 2.58 18.97 -6.51
C VAL A 43 2.52 18.30 -5.14
N THR A 44 2.63 16.97 -5.10
CA THR A 44 2.60 16.22 -3.83
C THR A 44 3.76 16.59 -2.92
N MET A 45 4.98 16.71 -3.45
CA MET A 45 6.16 17.14 -2.70
C MET A 45 6.02 18.58 -2.16
N ALA A 46 5.47 19.50 -2.96
CA ALA A 46 5.22 20.87 -2.52
C ALA A 46 4.21 20.92 -1.36
N ILE A 47 3.14 20.11 -1.43
CA ILE A 47 2.14 20.03 -0.36
C ILE A 47 2.76 19.43 0.91
N VAL A 48 3.49 18.30 0.80
CA VAL A 48 4.13 17.61 1.94
C VAL A 48 5.16 18.51 2.62
N THR A 49 6.03 19.17 1.84
CA THR A 49 7.05 20.07 2.39
C THR A 49 6.45 21.32 3.03
N ARG A 50 5.32 21.82 2.53
CA ARG A 50 4.60 22.93 3.16
C ARG A 50 3.95 22.50 4.48
N ALA A 51 3.29 21.34 4.50
CA ALA A 51 2.67 20.80 5.71
C ALA A 51 3.70 20.42 6.80
N GLY A 52 4.86 19.89 6.41
CA GLY A 52 5.95 19.56 7.34
C GLY A 52 6.62 20.77 7.98
N LYS A 53 6.48 21.97 7.40
CA LYS A 53 6.98 23.22 8.01
C LYS A 53 6.10 23.76 9.13
N THR A 54 4.86 23.26 9.24
CA THR A 54 3.90 23.71 10.26
C THR A 54 3.83 22.79 11.48
N THR A 55 4.56 21.66 11.48
CA THR A 55 4.60 20.72 12.61
C THR A 55 5.73 21.07 13.56
N SER A 56 5.40 21.47 14.80
CA SER A 56 6.39 21.86 15.82
C SER A 56 6.34 20.92 17.04
N GLU A 57 5.16 20.40 17.38
CA GLU A 57 4.98 19.47 18.49
C GLU A 57 4.68 18.03 18.02
N ALA A 58 4.86 17.06 18.92
CA ALA A 58 4.53 15.66 18.66
C ALA A 58 3.04 15.45 18.35
N SER A 59 2.15 16.21 19.01
CA SER A 59 0.71 16.25 18.72
C SER A 59 0.43 16.73 17.30
N ASP A 60 1.16 17.73 16.80
CA ASP A 60 1.04 18.21 15.42
C ASP A 60 1.50 17.14 14.43
N PHE A 61 2.61 16.46 14.73
CA PHE A 61 3.18 15.44 13.86
C PHE A 61 2.32 14.17 13.79
N TYR A 62 1.83 13.67 14.93
CA TYR A 62 1.12 12.38 15.00
C TYR A 62 -0.40 12.49 14.78
N THR A 63 -1.03 13.61 15.17
CA THR A 63 -2.49 13.75 15.10
C THR A 63 -2.94 15.03 14.39
N GLY A 64 -2.01 15.83 13.85
CA GLY A 64 -2.33 17.12 13.23
C GLY A 64 -2.99 18.08 14.21
N GLY A 65 -2.66 17.98 15.52
CA GLY A 65 -3.28 18.79 16.56
C GLY A 65 -4.78 18.50 16.76
N GLY A 66 -5.28 17.34 16.30
CA GLY A 66 -6.69 16.97 16.39
C GLY A 66 -7.63 17.78 15.48
N GLN A 67 -7.08 18.47 14.47
CA GLN A 67 -7.83 19.39 13.61
C GLN A 67 -8.62 18.71 12.47
N PHE A 68 -8.36 17.43 12.19
CA PHE A 68 -8.97 16.73 11.06
C PHE A 68 -10.37 16.21 11.40
N SER A 69 -11.33 16.46 10.50
CA SER A 69 -12.66 15.86 10.57
C SER A 69 -12.62 14.35 10.29
N GLY A 70 -13.63 13.61 10.77
CA GLY A 70 -13.73 12.17 10.53
C GLY A 70 -13.73 11.77 9.05
N ARG A 71 -14.30 12.62 8.18
CA ARG A 71 -14.28 12.40 6.71
C ARG A 71 -12.88 12.56 6.12
N GLN A 72 -12.13 13.58 6.56
CA GLN A 72 -10.75 13.79 6.09
C GLN A 72 -9.84 12.65 6.53
N ASN A 73 -9.97 12.20 7.79
CA ASN A 73 -9.19 11.08 8.30
C ASN A 73 -9.57 9.76 7.61
N GLY A 74 -10.87 9.54 7.37
CA GLY A 74 -11.34 8.39 6.61
C GLY A 74 -10.81 8.37 5.17
N LEU A 75 -10.79 9.53 4.49
CA LEU A 75 -10.21 9.64 3.16
C LEU A 75 -8.71 9.35 3.16
N ALA A 76 -7.97 9.88 4.13
CA ALA A 76 -6.54 9.62 4.29
C ALA A 76 -6.23 8.12 4.49
N ILE A 77 -6.98 7.45 5.38
CA ILE A 77 -6.84 6.02 5.64
C ILE A 77 -7.22 5.18 4.41
N SER A 78 -8.25 5.57 3.68
CA SER A 78 -8.61 4.90 2.42
C SER A 78 -7.53 5.06 1.34
N GLY A 79 -6.87 6.22 1.29
CA GLY A 79 -5.75 6.47 0.40
C GLY A 79 -4.53 5.59 0.71
N ASP A 80 -4.20 5.40 1.99
CA ASP A 80 -3.14 4.49 2.43
C ASP A 80 -3.44 3.02 2.04
N TYR A 81 -4.71 2.61 2.19
CA TYR A 81 -5.15 1.28 1.77
C TYR A 81 -5.01 1.04 0.27
N LEU A 82 -5.24 2.06 -0.58
CA LEU A 82 -5.18 1.98 -2.05
C LEU A 82 -3.75 1.93 -2.63
N SER A 83 -2.75 1.59 -1.82
CA SER A 83 -1.35 1.41 -2.23
C SER A 83 -1.16 0.51 -3.46
N ALA A 84 0.02 0.59 -4.08
CA ALA A 84 0.40 -0.24 -5.23
C ALA A 84 0.20 -1.73 -4.95
N ALA A 85 0.45 -2.18 -3.72
CA ALA A 85 0.25 -3.58 -3.32
C ALA A 85 -1.22 -4.00 -3.37
N SER A 86 -2.15 -3.16 -2.90
CA SER A 86 -3.58 -3.45 -2.96
C SER A 86 -4.11 -3.38 -4.39
N PHE A 87 -3.68 -2.38 -5.18
CA PHE A 87 -4.10 -2.24 -6.57
C PHE A 87 -3.58 -3.40 -7.44
N LEU A 88 -2.26 -3.61 -7.51
CA LEU A 88 -1.68 -4.72 -8.29
C LEU A 88 -2.06 -6.08 -7.71
N GLY A 89 -2.15 -6.21 -6.39
CA GLY A 89 -2.47 -7.48 -5.73
C GLY A 89 -3.87 -7.96 -6.06
N ILE A 90 -4.88 -7.09 -5.96
CA ILE A 90 -6.27 -7.43 -6.27
C ILE A 90 -6.45 -7.64 -7.78
N VAL A 91 -5.95 -6.71 -8.61
CA VAL A 91 -6.06 -6.82 -10.08
C VAL A 91 -5.34 -8.07 -10.59
N GLY A 92 -4.13 -8.33 -10.09
CA GLY A 92 -3.35 -9.51 -10.42
C GLY A 92 -4.00 -10.82 -9.97
N ALA A 93 -4.57 -10.85 -8.76
CA ALA A 93 -5.31 -12.01 -8.28
C ALA A 93 -6.55 -12.29 -9.14
N ILE A 94 -7.29 -11.26 -9.55
CA ILE A 94 -8.44 -11.42 -10.44
C ILE A 94 -7.99 -11.85 -11.84
N ALA A 95 -6.91 -11.30 -12.38
CA ALA A 95 -6.39 -11.70 -13.69
C ALA A 95 -5.98 -13.18 -13.72
N LEU A 96 -5.37 -13.68 -12.64
CA LEU A 96 -4.88 -15.06 -12.57
C LEU A 96 -5.93 -16.09 -12.15
N TYR A 97 -6.86 -15.71 -11.27
CA TYR A 97 -7.82 -16.63 -10.65
C TYR A 97 -9.29 -16.29 -10.93
N GLY A 98 -9.55 -15.25 -11.72
CA GLY A 98 -10.91 -14.84 -12.10
C GLY A 98 -11.78 -14.51 -10.89
N TYR A 99 -12.95 -15.16 -10.84
CA TYR A 99 -13.95 -14.97 -9.79
C TYR A 99 -13.43 -15.35 -8.39
N ASP A 100 -12.59 -16.37 -8.28
CA ASP A 100 -12.02 -16.80 -7.00
C ASP A 100 -11.03 -15.76 -6.45
N GLY A 101 -10.28 -15.10 -7.33
CA GLY A 101 -9.39 -13.99 -6.98
C GLY A 101 -10.17 -12.75 -6.48
N PHE A 102 -11.34 -12.50 -7.08
CA PHE A 102 -12.26 -11.46 -6.62
C PHE A 102 -12.82 -11.77 -5.22
N LEU A 103 -13.30 -13.00 -5.01
CA LEU A 103 -13.80 -13.44 -3.70
C LEU A 103 -12.74 -13.38 -2.61
N TYR A 104 -11.50 -13.77 -2.91
CA TYR A 104 -10.38 -13.65 -1.97
C TYR A 104 -10.10 -12.18 -1.59
N SER A 105 -10.20 -11.27 -2.56
CA SER A 105 -9.97 -9.84 -2.37
C SER A 105 -11.03 -9.19 -1.45
N ILE A 106 -12.29 -9.67 -1.50
CA ILE A 106 -13.34 -9.25 -0.55
C ILE A 106 -12.94 -9.62 0.88
N GLY A 107 -12.40 -10.82 1.10
CA GLY A 107 -11.91 -11.26 2.41
C GLY A 107 -10.84 -10.33 2.96
N PHE A 108 -9.86 -9.94 2.13
CA PHE A 108 -8.83 -8.97 2.50
C PHE A 108 -9.40 -7.60 2.90
N PHE A 109 -10.34 -7.07 2.10
CA PHE A 109 -10.99 -5.80 2.39
C PHE A 109 -11.83 -5.82 3.68
N VAL A 110 -12.61 -6.89 3.87
CA VAL A 110 -13.44 -7.07 5.07
C VAL A 110 -12.57 -7.23 6.32
N ALA A 111 -11.47 -7.98 6.24
CA ALA A 111 -10.53 -8.11 7.36
C ALA A 111 -9.93 -6.75 7.76
N TRP A 112 -9.63 -5.89 6.79
CA TRP A 112 -9.18 -4.52 7.06
C TRP A 112 -10.26 -3.68 7.77
N LEU A 113 -11.53 -3.79 7.37
CA LEU A 113 -12.64 -3.12 8.08
C LEU A 113 -12.77 -3.63 9.52
N PHE A 114 -12.67 -4.94 9.75
CA PHE A 114 -12.68 -5.51 11.10
C PHE A 114 -11.51 -5.00 11.94
N ALA A 115 -10.31 -4.92 11.35
CA ALA A 115 -9.15 -4.34 12.04
C ALA A 115 -9.40 -2.87 12.40
N LEU A 116 -9.94 -2.05 11.49
CA LEU A 116 -10.27 -0.66 11.79
C LEU A 116 -11.34 -0.53 12.89
N LEU A 117 -12.42 -1.33 12.83
CA LEU A 117 -13.51 -1.23 13.80
C LEU A 117 -13.11 -1.76 15.18
N LEU A 118 -12.38 -2.88 15.25
CA LEU A 118 -12.06 -3.55 16.51
C LEU A 118 -10.76 -3.05 17.15
N VAL A 119 -9.77 -2.66 16.35
CA VAL A 119 -8.43 -2.29 16.85
C VAL A 119 -8.30 -0.77 16.98
N ALA A 120 -8.87 0.02 16.09
CA ALA A 120 -8.67 1.47 16.12
C ALA A 120 -9.29 2.13 17.37
N GLU A 121 -10.46 1.67 17.83
CA GLU A 121 -11.13 2.24 19.01
C GLU A 121 -10.31 2.02 20.31
N PRO A 122 -9.87 0.79 20.65
CA PRO A 122 -8.96 0.58 21.79
C PRO A 122 -7.67 1.40 21.68
N MET A 123 -7.07 1.48 20.50
CA MET A 123 -5.85 2.27 20.29
C MET A 123 -6.08 3.76 20.51
N ARG A 124 -7.20 4.30 20.03
CA ARG A 124 -7.59 5.70 20.26
C ARG A 124 -7.81 6.01 21.73
N ASN A 125 -8.44 5.09 22.46
CA ASN A 125 -8.78 5.28 23.87
C ASN A 125 -7.57 5.26 24.81
N VAL A 126 -6.43 4.70 24.39
CA VAL A 126 -5.18 4.68 25.18
C VAL A 126 -4.45 6.04 25.16
N GLY A 127 -4.77 6.92 24.20
CA GLY A 127 -4.24 8.29 24.16
C GLY A 127 -2.73 8.39 23.93
N ARG A 128 -2.13 7.37 23.30
CA ARG A 128 -0.70 7.35 22.94
C ARG A 128 -0.53 7.45 21.43
N PHE A 129 0.59 8.02 20.99
CA PHE A 129 0.84 8.31 19.58
C PHE A 129 1.36 7.11 18.77
N THR A 130 2.02 6.13 19.41
CA THR A 130 2.60 4.99 18.71
C THR A 130 2.02 3.66 19.18
N MET A 131 1.96 2.67 18.28
CA MET A 131 1.49 1.33 18.62
C MET A 131 2.39 0.65 19.67
N ALA A 132 3.69 0.92 19.63
CA ALA A 132 4.65 0.46 20.64
C ALA A 132 4.32 1.02 22.04
N ASP A 133 3.91 2.29 22.12
CA ASP A 133 3.49 2.89 23.40
C ASP A 133 2.21 2.24 23.94
N VAL A 134 1.22 1.99 23.07
CA VAL A 134 -0.03 1.32 23.41
C VAL A 134 0.23 -0.09 23.96
N LEU A 135 1.03 -0.89 23.26
CA LEU A 135 1.42 -2.24 23.70
C LEU A 135 2.22 -2.21 25.01
N SER A 136 3.10 -1.23 25.17
CA SER A 136 3.91 -1.08 26.39
C SER A 136 3.12 -0.58 27.61
N PHE A 137 1.88 -0.11 27.44
CA PHE A 137 1.08 0.45 28.53
C PHE A 137 0.71 -0.59 29.60
N ARG A 138 0.49 -1.85 29.21
CA ARG A 138 0.16 -2.97 30.12
C ARG A 138 1.26 -4.02 30.26
N LEU A 139 2.40 -3.83 29.60
CA LEU A 139 3.49 -4.81 29.51
C LEU A 139 4.84 -4.19 29.89
N ARG A 140 5.90 -5.01 29.97
CA ARG A 140 7.26 -4.51 30.23
C ARG A 140 7.74 -3.60 29.09
N GLN A 141 7.97 -2.33 29.40
CA GLN A 141 8.18 -1.30 28.38
C GLN A 141 9.40 -1.53 27.48
N LYS A 142 10.59 -1.78 28.05
CA LYS A 142 11.83 -1.92 27.28
C LYS A 142 11.79 -3.06 26.24
N PRO A 143 11.47 -4.32 26.61
CA PRO A 143 11.47 -5.41 25.64
C PRO A 143 10.34 -5.27 24.61
N VAL A 144 9.15 -4.80 25.02
CA VAL A 144 8.00 -4.67 24.11
C VAL A 144 8.22 -3.55 23.09
N ARG A 145 8.78 -2.41 23.50
CA ARG A 145 9.10 -1.33 22.56
C ARG A 145 10.16 -1.74 21.55
N LEU A 146 11.18 -2.48 21.99
CA LEU A 146 12.22 -3.00 21.08
C LEU A 146 11.63 -4.02 20.10
N ALA A 147 10.83 -4.97 20.59
CA ALA A 147 10.18 -5.95 19.74
C ALA A 147 9.23 -5.29 18.72
N ALA A 148 8.42 -4.32 19.17
CA ALA A 148 7.53 -3.56 18.29
C ALA A 148 8.31 -2.77 17.23
N ALA A 149 9.39 -2.08 17.62
CA ALA A 149 10.23 -1.33 16.69
C ALA A 149 10.87 -2.25 15.63
N ILE A 150 11.44 -3.39 16.06
CA ILE A 150 12.03 -4.37 15.13
C ILE A 150 10.95 -4.93 14.20
N ALA A 151 9.79 -5.31 14.73
CA ALA A 151 8.67 -5.82 13.93
C ALA A 151 8.21 -4.78 12.90
N THR A 152 8.06 -3.51 13.30
CA THR A 152 7.69 -2.42 12.38
C THR A 152 8.72 -2.25 11.28
N VAL A 153 10.02 -2.14 11.60
CA VAL A 153 11.07 -1.99 10.59
C VAL A 153 11.12 -3.20 9.65
N PHE A 154 11.01 -4.41 10.19
CA PHE A 154 11.02 -5.64 9.42
C PHE A 154 9.84 -5.69 8.44
N VAL A 155 8.60 -5.52 8.92
CA VAL A 155 7.41 -5.54 8.05
C VAL A 155 7.48 -4.40 7.03
N SER A 156 7.83 -3.18 7.44
CA SER A 156 7.96 -2.04 6.54
C SER A 156 9.00 -2.27 5.45
N LEU A 157 10.14 -2.90 5.75
CA LEU A 157 11.18 -3.17 4.76
C LEU A 157 10.66 -4.10 3.65
N PHE A 158 10.09 -5.25 4.00
CA PHE A 158 9.54 -6.19 3.02
C PHE A 158 8.38 -5.57 2.24
N TYR A 159 7.55 -4.78 2.92
CA TYR A 159 6.44 -4.08 2.29
C TYR A 159 6.91 -3.05 1.27
N LEU A 160 7.95 -2.27 1.58
CA LEU A 160 8.52 -1.29 0.64
C LEU A 160 9.19 -1.96 -0.57
N VAL A 161 9.92 -3.07 -0.37
CA VAL A 161 10.52 -3.83 -1.49
C VAL A 161 9.44 -4.27 -2.48
N ALA A 162 8.35 -4.86 -1.99
CA ALA A 162 7.23 -5.29 -2.84
C ALA A 162 6.57 -4.10 -3.57
N GLN A 163 6.38 -2.96 -2.89
CA GLN A 163 5.81 -1.77 -3.51
C GLN A 163 6.72 -1.15 -4.57
N MET A 164 8.03 -1.09 -4.35
CA MET A 164 8.97 -0.55 -5.33
C MET A 164 9.04 -1.43 -6.58
N ALA A 165 8.97 -2.75 -6.42
CA ALA A 165 8.88 -3.68 -7.55
C ALA A 165 7.59 -3.46 -8.36
N GLY A 166 6.44 -3.33 -7.67
CA GLY A 166 5.16 -3.05 -8.32
C GLY A 166 5.12 -1.70 -9.04
N ALA A 167 5.59 -0.64 -8.38
CA ALA A 167 5.66 0.70 -8.96
C ALA A 167 6.62 0.74 -10.16
N GLY A 168 7.79 0.10 -10.06
CA GLY A 168 8.76 0.02 -11.16
C GLY A 168 8.19 -0.67 -12.40
N SER A 169 7.45 -1.77 -12.22
CA SER A 169 6.79 -2.49 -13.31
C SER A 169 5.71 -1.66 -14.01
N LEU A 170 4.96 -0.85 -13.27
CA LEU A 170 3.96 0.05 -13.88
C LEU A 170 4.64 1.20 -14.65
N VAL A 171 5.69 1.79 -14.07
CA VAL A 171 6.43 2.89 -14.68
C VAL A 171 7.11 2.45 -15.98
N SER A 172 7.69 1.24 -16.03
CA SER A 172 8.33 0.74 -17.26
C SER A 172 7.34 0.64 -18.42
N VAL A 173 6.11 0.18 -18.14
CA VAL A 173 5.03 0.10 -19.14
C VAL A 173 4.61 1.50 -19.59
N LEU A 174 4.38 2.43 -18.67
CA LEU A 174 3.93 3.79 -18.99
C LEU A 174 4.96 4.62 -19.78
N LEU A 175 6.24 4.31 -19.62
CA LEU A 175 7.34 5.00 -20.29
C LEU A 175 7.81 4.30 -21.57
N GLY A 176 7.28 3.12 -21.88
CA GLY A 176 7.75 2.29 -23.00
C GLY A 176 9.22 1.85 -22.84
N LEU A 177 9.71 1.79 -21.59
CA LEU A 177 11.07 1.33 -21.31
C LEU A 177 11.04 -0.20 -21.31
N ASP A 178 11.78 -0.80 -22.25
CA ASP A 178 12.03 -2.24 -22.25
C ASP A 178 12.63 -2.63 -20.89
N GLN A 179 12.17 -3.73 -20.28
CA GLN A 179 12.55 -4.16 -18.91
C GLN A 179 14.06 -4.40 -18.73
N LYS A 180 14.84 -4.29 -19.81
CA LYS A 180 16.26 -4.59 -19.94
C LYS A 180 17.23 -3.57 -19.34
N VAL A 181 16.76 -2.49 -18.72
CA VAL A 181 17.66 -1.45 -18.15
C VAL A 181 18.12 -1.78 -16.71
N TRP A 182 17.71 -2.92 -16.14
CA TRP A 182 18.25 -3.46 -14.89
C TRP A 182 18.57 -4.96 -15.00
#